data_AF-K1U4V8-F1
#
_entry.id   AF-K1U4V8-F1
#
_cell.length_a   1.000
_cell.length_b   1.000
_cell.length_c   1.000
_cell.angle_alpha   90.00
_cell.angle_beta   90.00
_cell.angle_gamma   90.00
#
_symmetry.space_group_name_H-M   'P 1'
#
loop_
_entity.id
_entity.type
_entity.pdbx_description
1 polymer ?
#
loop_
_entity_poly.entity_id
_entity_poly.type
_entity_poly.pdbx_seq_one_letter_code
_entity_poly.pdbx_strand_id
1 'polypeptide(L)'
;MGGSDQWGNITTGAELIRRTNGGEVFALTSPLITKADGGKFGKTESGNIWLDPRYTSPYKFYQFWLNVSDEDAKRYIKIFTALSKEEIDALTAEHEAAPHLRVLQKCLAKEVTIMVHSEEDYNAAVDASNILFGNATSDALKKLDEDTLLAVFEGVPQFE
;
A
#
# COMPACT_ATOMS: atom_id res chain seq x y z
N MET A 1 19.04 -9.22 6.52
CA MET A 1 18.69 -8.07 5.66
C MET A 1 18.05 -6.98 6.50
N GLY A 2 17.90 -5.76 6.00
CA GLY A 2 17.19 -4.68 6.70
C GLY A 2 17.10 -3.40 5.88
N GLY A 3 16.52 -2.34 6.45
CA GLY A 3 16.54 -1.00 5.85
C GLY A 3 17.96 -0.45 5.74
N SER A 4 18.17 0.52 4.84
CA SER A 4 19.48 1.16 4.62
C SER A 4 20.08 1.77 5.89
N ASP A 5 19.24 2.22 6.81
CA ASP A 5 19.59 2.75 8.13
C ASP A 5 20.16 1.69 9.10
N GLN A 6 19.94 0.40 8.83
CA GLN A 6 20.38 -0.71 9.70
C GLN A 6 21.77 -1.27 9.32
N TRP A 7 22.44 -0.71 8.32
CA TRP A 7 23.72 -1.23 7.82
C TRP A 7 24.78 -1.42 8.92
N GLY A 8 24.95 -0.43 9.80
CA GLY A 8 25.92 -0.49 10.91
C GLY A 8 25.63 -1.64 11.88
N ASN A 9 24.35 -1.84 12.22
CA ASN A 9 23.93 -2.91 13.13
C ASN A 9 24.14 -4.30 12.49
N ILE A 10 23.78 -4.45 11.21
CA ILE A 10 23.91 -5.71 10.48
C ILE A 10 25.38 -6.12 10.34
N THR A 11 26.25 -5.19 9.95
CA THR A 11 27.70 -5.45 9.81
C THR A 11 28.37 -5.75 11.16
N THR A 12 27.95 -5.07 12.22
CA THR A 12 28.40 -5.40 13.59
C THR A 12 27.99 -6.82 13.99
N GLY A 13 26.76 -7.24 13.65
CA GLY A 13 26.30 -8.61 13.86
C GLY A 13 27.11 -9.65 13.06
N ALA A 14 27.45 -9.34 11.81
CA ALA A 14 28.29 -10.21 10.99
C ALA A 14 29.70 -10.40 11.61
N GLU A 15 30.31 -9.32 12.11
CA GLU A 15 31.60 -9.40 12.79
C GLU A 15 31.51 -10.18 14.11
N LEU A 16 30.40 -10.05 14.85
CA LEU A 16 30.16 -10.85 16.05
C LEU A 16 30.12 -12.34 15.72
N ILE A 17 29.33 -12.75 14.72
CA ILE A 17 29.22 -14.15 14.29
C ILE A 17 30.58 -14.70 13.85
N ARG A 18 31.35 -13.91 13.11
CA ARG A 18 32.71 -14.28 12.69
C ARG A 18 33.61 -14.57 13.89
N ARG A 19 33.50 -13.77 14.96
CA ARG A 19 34.32 -13.90 16.18
C ARG A 19 33.87 -15.05 17.09
N THR A 20 32.56 -15.24 17.25
CA THR A 20 32.02 -16.20 18.23
C THR A 20 31.84 -17.60 17.64
N ASN A 21 31.45 -17.68 16.36
CA ASN A 21 31.07 -18.93 15.70
C ASN A 21 32.02 -19.29 14.54
N GLY A 22 32.92 -18.39 14.13
CA GLY A 22 33.85 -18.61 13.02
C GLY A 22 33.19 -18.67 11.64
N GLY A 23 31.89 -18.35 11.55
CA GLY A 23 31.11 -18.43 10.31
C GLY A 23 31.18 -17.16 9.47
N GLU A 24 31.00 -17.31 8.16
CA GLU A 24 30.79 -16.20 7.22
C GLU A 24 29.29 -16.00 6.97
N VAL A 25 28.85 -14.74 6.96
CA VAL A 25 27.45 -14.37 6.71
C VAL A 25 27.40 -13.18 5.76
N PHE A 26 26.30 -13.08 5.01
CA PHE A 26 26.09 -12.02 4.03
C PHE A 26 25.06 -11.00 4.52
N ALA A 27 25.26 -9.75 4.13
CA ALA A 27 24.37 -8.63 4.45
C ALA A 27 23.83 -8.02 3.16
N LEU A 28 22.52 -7.76 3.15
CA LEU A 28 21.83 -7.01 2.11
C LEU A 28 20.93 -5.98 2.78
N THR A 29 20.93 -4.76 2.27
CA THR A 29 20.00 -3.71 2.70
C THR A 29 19.11 -3.26 1.55
N SER A 30 17.91 -2.84 1.91
CA SER A 30 16.93 -2.26 0.99
C SER A 30 16.98 -0.73 1.08
N PRO A 31 16.82 -0.01 -0.04
CA PRO A 31 16.79 1.44 -0.03
C PRO A 31 15.59 1.97 0.76
N LEU A 32 15.74 3.15 1.36
CA LEU A 32 14.62 3.82 2.00
C LEU A 32 13.57 4.20 0.94
N ILE A 33 12.30 3.88 1.20
CA ILE A 33 11.21 4.21 0.29
C ILE A 33 10.87 5.70 0.44
N THR A 34 10.96 6.43 -0.66
CA THR A 34 10.60 7.84 -0.78
C THR A 34 9.49 8.02 -1.79
N LYS A 35 8.72 9.08 -1.65
CA LYS A 35 7.79 9.56 -2.68
C LYS A 35 8.55 10.36 -3.73
N ALA A 36 8.02 10.43 -4.95
CA ALA A 36 8.58 11.24 -6.03
C ALA A 36 8.64 12.74 -5.68
N ASP A 37 7.75 13.21 -4.81
CA ASP A 37 7.71 14.58 -4.29
C ASP A 37 8.76 14.88 -3.19
N GLY A 38 9.60 13.90 -2.84
CA GLY A 38 10.61 14.01 -1.76
C GLY A 38 10.06 13.78 -0.35
N GLY A 39 8.75 13.54 -0.21
CA GLY A 39 8.11 13.17 1.04
C GLY A 39 8.49 11.77 1.52
N LYS A 40 8.30 11.53 2.83
CA LYS A 40 8.46 10.20 3.42
C LYS A 40 7.29 9.31 3.01
N PHE A 41 7.59 8.09 2.58
CA PHE A 41 6.60 7.05 2.34
C PHE A 41 5.82 6.73 3.63
N GLY A 42 4.53 6.42 3.50
CA GLY A 42 3.66 6.05 4.63
C GLY A 42 3.23 7.20 5.54
N LYS A 43 3.66 8.45 5.28
CA LYS A 43 3.09 9.65 5.91
C LYS A 43 2.03 10.27 5.01
N THR A 44 0.83 10.39 5.55
CA THR A 44 -0.29 11.17 5.00
C THR A 44 -0.46 12.44 5.85
N GLU A 45 -1.29 13.38 5.37
CA GLU A 45 -1.69 14.55 6.16
C GLU A 45 -2.37 14.13 7.48
N SER A 46 -3.03 12.97 7.48
CA SER A 46 -3.71 12.37 8.64
C SER A 46 -2.81 11.49 9.51
N GLY A 47 -1.51 11.36 9.18
CA GLY A 47 -0.55 10.57 9.96
C GLY A 47 -0.09 9.28 9.27
N ASN A 48 0.24 8.26 10.08
CA ASN A 48 0.79 6.99 9.59
C ASN A 48 -0.30 6.08 9.00
N ILE A 49 0.05 5.31 7.98
CA ILE A 49 -0.74 4.17 7.50
C ILE A 49 -0.33 2.93 8.27
N TRP A 50 -1.25 2.39 9.06
CA TRP A 50 -1.04 1.19 9.87
C TRP A 50 -1.51 -0.06 9.13
N LEU A 51 -0.90 -1.20 9.45
CA LEU A 51 -1.34 -2.50 8.94
C LEU A 51 -2.49 -3.09 9.76
N ASP A 52 -2.64 -2.65 11.01
CA ASP A 52 -3.72 -3.10 11.88
C ASP A 52 -5.02 -2.35 11.53
N PRO A 53 -6.10 -3.09 11.19
CA PRO A 53 -7.37 -2.49 10.73
C PRO A 53 -8.00 -1.56 11.76
N ARG A 54 -7.66 -1.69 13.05
CA ARG A 54 -8.17 -0.82 14.12
C ARG A 54 -7.60 0.59 14.07
N TYR A 55 -6.44 0.77 13.45
CA TYR A 55 -5.77 2.08 13.32
C TYR A 55 -5.87 2.64 11.91
N THR A 56 -5.95 1.79 10.90
CA THR A 56 -6.23 2.18 9.52
C THR A 56 -7.16 1.15 8.92
N SER A 57 -8.42 1.51 8.72
CA SER A 57 -9.41 0.59 8.15
C SER A 57 -8.96 0.11 6.76
N PRO A 58 -9.37 -1.10 6.34
CA PRO A 58 -9.04 -1.61 5.01
C PRO A 58 -9.44 -0.66 3.88
N TYR A 59 -10.55 0.07 4.03
CA TYR A 59 -10.95 1.12 3.11
C TYR A 59 -9.91 2.25 3.00
N LYS A 60 -9.47 2.82 4.13
CA LYS A 60 -8.45 3.87 4.13
C LYS A 60 -7.11 3.36 3.61
N PHE A 61 -6.76 2.12 3.95
CA PHE A 61 -5.56 1.45 3.46
C PHE A 61 -5.59 1.31 1.94
N TYR A 62 -6.68 0.78 1.38
CA TYR A 62 -6.93 0.69 -0.05
C TYR A 62 -6.86 2.06 -0.73
N GLN A 63 -7.54 3.07 -0.17
CA GLN A 63 -7.55 4.44 -0.70
C GLN A 63 -6.16 5.08 -0.70
N PHE A 64 -5.33 4.81 0.31
CA PHE A 64 -3.94 5.28 0.31
C PHE A 64 -3.18 4.79 -0.92
N TRP A 65 -3.25 3.48 -1.21
CA TRP A 65 -2.56 2.89 -2.37
C TRP A 65 -3.17 3.31 -3.70
N LEU A 66 -4.50 3.41 -3.75
CA LEU A 66 -5.20 3.87 -4.96
C LEU A 66 -4.78 5.30 -5.32
N ASN A 67 -4.49 6.14 -4.34
CA ASN A 67 -4.15 7.55 -4.51
C ASN A 67 -2.65 7.85 -4.68
N VAL A 68 -1.83 6.82 -4.88
CA VAL A 68 -0.41 6.97 -5.23
C VAL A 68 -0.26 7.62 -6.61
N SER A 69 0.79 8.46 -6.77
CA SER A 69 1.12 9.10 -8.04
C SER A 69 1.47 8.07 -9.13
N ASP A 70 1.34 8.44 -10.41
CA ASP A 70 1.71 7.54 -11.51
C ASP A 70 3.18 7.08 -11.43
N GLU A 71 4.08 8.01 -11.10
CA GLU A 71 5.52 7.74 -10.97
C GLU A 71 5.83 6.80 -9.81
N ASP A 72 5.18 7.02 -8.66
CA ASP A 72 5.37 6.16 -7.49
C ASP A 72 4.73 4.78 -7.71
N ALA A 73 3.57 4.69 -8.37
CA ALA A 73 2.91 3.42 -8.65
C ALA A 73 3.79 2.47 -9.48
N LYS A 74 4.48 2.99 -10.51
CA LYS A 74 5.45 2.24 -11.32
C LYS A 74 6.62 1.68 -10.51
N ARG A 75 7.02 2.38 -9.44
CA ARG A 75 8.08 1.94 -8.53
C ARG A 75 7.55 0.96 -7.49
N TYR A 76 6.41 1.28 -6.89
CA TYR A 76 5.84 0.55 -5.75
C TYR A 76 5.32 -0.82 -6.14
N ILE A 77 4.77 -0.98 -7.35
CA ILE A 77 4.32 -2.30 -7.83
C ILE A 77 5.48 -3.31 -7.87
N LYS A 78 6.70 -2.86 -8.18
CA LYS A 78 7.92 -3.69 -8.19
C LYS A 78 8.43 -4.07 -6.81
N ILE A 79 8.03 -3.33 -5.77
CA ILE A 79 8.57 -3.44 -4.41
C ILE A 79 7.60 -4.18 -3.49
N PHE A 80 6.30 -3.93 -3.63
CA PHE A 80 5.27 -4.37 -2.68
C PHE A 80 4.37 -5.50 -3.20
N THR A 81 4.56 -5.96 -4.45
CA THR A 81 3.78 -7.07 -5.01
C THR A 81 4.69 -8.25 -5.35
N ALA A 82 4.10 -9.43 -5.46
CA ALA A 82 4.78 -10.65 -5.88
C ALA A 82 4.60 -10.95 -7.38
N LEU A 83 4.15 -9.96 -8.17
CA LEU A 83 3.93 -10.10 -9.61
C LEU A 83 5.23 -10.35 -10.35
N SER A 84 5.15 -11.10 -11.45
CA SER A 84 6.29 -11.30 -12.34
C SER A 84 6.69 -10.00 -13.05
N LYS A 85 7.94 -9.95 -13.54
CA LYS A 85 8.43 -8.81 -14.30
C LYS A 85 7.57 -8.58 -15.55
N GLU A 86 7.17 -9.65 -16.21
CA GLU A 86 6.36 -9.64 -17.43
C GLU A 86 4.98 -9.02 -17.16
N GLU A 87 4.34 -9.38 -16.05
CA GLU A 87 3.06 -8.79 -15.63
C GLU A 87 3.20 -7.30 -15.31
N ILE A 88 4.25 -6.92 -14.59
CA ILE A 88 4.50 -5.52 -14.24
C ILE A 88 4.76 -4.67 -15.49
N ASP A 89 5.55 -5.18 -16.43
CA ASP A 89 5.86 -4.47 -17.68
C ASP A 89 4.60 -4.29 -18.54
N ALA A 90 3.74 -5.32 -18.62
CA ALA A 90 2.46 -5.24 -19.32
C ALA A 90 1.51 -4.20 -18.69
N LEU A 91 1.34 -4.24 -17.36
CA LEU A 91 0.53 -3.25 -16.61
C LEU A 91 1.08 -1.84 -16.76
N THR A 92 2.40 -1.69 -16.79
CA THR A 92 3.04 -0.37 -16.99
C THR A 92 2.74 0.18 -18.38
N ALA A 93 2.85 -0.65 -19.42
CA ALA A 93 2.53 -0.25 -20.79
C ALA A 93 1.04 0.11 -20.95
N GLU A 94 0.14 -0.67 -20.35
CA GLU A 94 -1.30 -0.36 -20.35
C GLU A 94 -1.60 0.97 -19.65
N HIS A 95 -0.98 1.21 -18.50
CA HIS A 95 -1.13 2.47 -17.77
C HIS A 95 -0.61 3.66 -18.56
N GLU A 96 0.53 3.53 -19.22
CA GLU A 96 1.08 4.60 -20.06
C GLU A 96 0.20 4.93 -21.26
N ALA A 97 -0.48 3.93 -21.83
CA ALA A 97 -1.44 4.14 -22.92
C ALA A 97 -2.71 4.86 -22.44
N ALA A 98 -3.17 4.59 -21.22
CA ALA A 98 -4.40 5.16 -20.66
C ALA A 98 -4.29 5.49 -19.16
N PRO A 99 -3.54 6.54 -18.76
CA PRO A 99 -3.26 6.81 -17.34
C PRO A 99 -4.52 7.09 -16.50
N HIS A 100 -5.54 7.68 -17.14
CA HIS A 100 -6.83 7.99 -16.52
C HIS A 100 -7.58 6.74 -16.01
N LEU A 101 -7.28 5.54 -16.51
CA LEU A 101 -7.88 4.29 -16.03
C LEU A 101 -7.29 3.82 -14.69
N ARG A 102 -6.11 4.33 -14.33
CA ARG A 102 -5.39 4.03 -13.08
C ARG A 102 -5.15 2.53 -12.85
N VAL A 103 -4.83 1.80 -13.92
CA VAL A 103 -4.71 0.34 -13.88
C VAL A 103 -3.58 -0.11 -12.94
N LEU A 104 -2.46 0.62 -12.92
CA LEU A 104 -1.35 0.33 -12.00
C LEU A 104 -1.75 0.54 -10.54
N GLN A 105 -2.37 1.68 -10.21
CA GLN A 105 -2.80 1.95 -8.83
C GLN A 105 -3.86 0.97 -8.36
N LYS A 106 -4.82 0.60 -9.21
CA LYS A 106 -5.84 -0.39 -8.89
C LYS A 106 -5.24 -1.76 -8.60
N CYS A 107 -4.30 -2.20 -9.42
CA CYS A 107 -3.58 -3.46 -9.22
C CYS A 107 -2.75 -3.42 -7.94
N LEU A 108 -1.93 -2.38 -7.75
CA LEU A 108 -1.14 -2.18 -6.54
C LEU A 108 -2.01 -2.18 -5.27
N ALA A 109 -3.09 -1.40 -5.27
CA ALA A 109 -4.00 -1.31 -4.13
C ALA A 109 -4.68 -2.65 -3.84
N LYS A 110 -5.05 -3.41 -4.87
CA LYS A 110 -5.58 -4.77 -4.71
C LYS A 110 -4.55 -5.69 -4.04
N GLU A 111 -3.39 -5.87 -4.67
CA GLU A 111 -2.37 -6.82 -4.21
C GLU A 111 -1.96 -6.56 -2.77
N VAL A 112 -1.71 -5.29 -2.41
CA VAL A 112 -1.25 -4.95 -1.07
C VAL A 112 -2.37 -5.02 -0.03
N THR A 113 -3.61 -4.66 -0.39
CA THR A 113 -4.75 -4.77 0.56
C THR A 113 -5.06 -6.23 0.85
N ILE A 114 -5.06 -7.10 -0.16
CA ILE A 114 -5.29 -8.55 0.02
C ILE A 114 -4.17 -9.16 0.87
N MET A 115 -2.93 -8.76 0.64
CA MET A 115 -1.78 -9.26 1.40
C MET A 115 -1.86 -8.92 2.90
N VAL A 116 -2.42 -7.75 3.25
CA VAL A 116 -2.42 -7.23 4.63
C VAL A 116 -3.72 -7.54 5.38
N HIS A 117 -4.88 -7.43 4.71
CA HIS A 117 -6.19 -7.48 5.35
C HIS A 117 -6.95 -8.75 4.96
N SER A 118 -7.36 -8.88 3.70
CA SER A 118 -7.93 -10.11 3.09
C SER A 118 -8.51 -9.77 1.70
N GLU A 119 -8.95 -10.79 0.96
CA GLU A 119 -9.71 -10.58 -0.27
C GLU A 119 -11.12 -10.03 0.02
N GLU A 120 -11.75 -10.49 1.10
CA GLU A 120 -13.05 -9.99 1.56
C GLU A 120 -12.99 -8.49 1.90
N ASP A 121 -11.97 -8.06 2.67
CA ASP A 121 -11.79 -6.67 3.05
C ASP A 121 -11.48 -5.77 1.85
N TYR A 122 -10.72 -6.29 0.87
CA TYR A 122 -10.48 -5.58 -0.39
C TYR A 122 -11.79 -5.36 -1.15
N ASN A 123 -12.62 -6.40 -1.29
CA ASN A 123 -13.90 -6.29 -1.99
C ASN A 123 -14.84 -5.31 -1.27
N ALA A 124 -14.91 -5.36 0.06
CA ALA A 124 -15.67 -4.39 0.85
C ALA A 124 -15.17 -2.95 0.64
N ALA A 125 -13.85 -2.74 0.61
CA ALA A 125 -13.25 -1.43 0.34
C ALA A 125 -13.55 -0.90 -1.07
N VAL A 126 -13.54 -1.78 -2.08
CA VAL A 126 -13.91 -1.44 -3.47
C VAL A 126 -15.39 -1.08 -3.55
N ASP A 127 -16.26 -1.88 -2.94
CA ASP A 127 -17.71 -1.63 -2.92
C ASP A 127 -18.02 -0.31 -2.22
N ALA A 128 -17.41 -0.05 -1.06
CA ALA A 128 -17.52 1.22 -0.36
C ALA A 128 -17.06 2.41 -1.22
N SER A 129 -15.96 2.26 -1.96
CA SER A 129 -15.46 3.30 -2.89
C SER A 129 -16.44 3.58 -4.02
N ASN A 130 -17.03 2.52 -4.59
CA ASN A 130 -18.04 2.64 -5.65
C ASN A 130 -19.34 3.25 -5.15
N ILE A 131 -19.72 2.98 -3.89
CA ILE A 131 -20.90 3.58 -3.25
C ILE A 131 -20.68 5.08 -3.05
N LEU A 132 -19.51 5.49 -2.57
CA LEU A 132 -19.24 6.90 -2.26
C LEU A 132 -19.18 7.80 -3.51
N PHE A 133 -18.59 7.29 -4.59
CA PHE A 133 -18.33 8.07 -5.81
C PHE A 133 -19.21 7.68 -7.01
N GLY A 134 -20.09 6.69 -6.86
CA GLY A 134 -21.06 6.27 -7.86
C GLY A 134 -22.49 6.72 -7.54
N ASN A 135 -23.44 6.35 -8.40
CA ASN A 135 -24.87 6.51 -8.14
C ASN A 135 -25.37 5.45 -7.15
N ALA A 136 -24.95 5.53 -5.89
CA ALA A 136 -25.37 4.56 -4.87
C ALA A 136 -26.89 4.63 -4.62
N THR A 137 -27.53 3.46 -4.65
CA THR A 137 -28.89 3.27 -4.16
C THR A 137 -28.87 3.04 -2.64
N SER A 138 -29.97 3.37 -1.93
CA SER A 138 -30.08 3.17 -0.48
C SER A 138 -29.79 1.74 -0.03
N ASP A 139 -29.95 0.77 -0.92
CA ASP A 139 -29.75 -0.65 -0.63
C ASP A 139 -28.28 -1.05 -0.60
N ALA A 140 -27.40 -0.30 -1.26
CA ALA A 140 -25.96 -0.52 -1.20
C ALA A 140 -25.38 -0.03 0.14
N LEU A 141 -25.85 1.13 0.63
CA LEU A 141 -25.45 1.67 1.94
C LEU A 141 -25.86 0.74 3.10
N LYS A 142 -27.01 0.06 3.00
CA LYS A 142 -27.47 -0.89 4.03
C LYS A 142 -26.65 -2.18 4.13
N LYS A 143 -25.81 -2.47 3.15
CA LYS A 143 -24.95 -3.68 3.13
C LYS A 143 -23.59 -3.44 3.75
N LEU A 144 -23.19 -2.19 3.98
CA LEU A 144 -21.95 -1.86 4.66
C LEU A 144 -22.11 -2.12 6.17
N ASP A 145 -21.07 -2.69 6.77
CA ASP A 145 -20.98 -2.75 8.23
C ASP A 145 -20.74 -1.34 8.81
N GLU A 146 -20.99 -1.19 10.11
CA GLU A 146 -20.92 0.09 10.81
C GLU A 146 -19.52 0.71 10.75
N ASP A 147 -18.47 -0.10 10.90
CA ASP A 147 -17.08 0.37 10.91
C ASP A 147 -16.68 0.88 9.52
N THR A 148 -17.05 0.16 8.45
CA THR A 148 -16.83 0.59 7.07
C THR A 148 -17.60 1.86 6.75
N LEU A 149 -18.87 1.95 7.18
CA LEU A 149 -19.70 3.14 6.96
C LEU A 149 -19.06 4.37 7.62
N LEU A 150 -18.67 4.28 8.89
CA LEU A 150 -18.00 5.36 9.62
C LEU A 150 -16.69 5.77 8.94
N ALA A 151 -15.86 4.80 8.54
CA ALA A 151 -14.59 5.07 7.87
C ALA A 151 -14.75 5.78 6.52
N VAL A 152 -15.82 5.47 5.79
CA VAL A 152 -16.17 6.13 4.51
C VAL A 152 -16.57 7.59 4.75
N PHE A 153 -17.37 7.87 5.78
CA PHE A 153 -17.85 9.23 6.09
C PHE A 153 -16.81 10.12 6.75
N GLU A 154 -15.77 9.58 7.39
CA GLU A 154 -14.64 10.40 7.89
C GLU A 154 -13.88 11.12 6.75
N GLY A 155 -13.94 10.60 5.52
CA GLY A 155 -13.34 11.23 4.34
C GLY A 155 -14.22 12.28 3.65
N VAL A 156 -15.46 12.47 4.11
CA VAL A 156 -16.44 13.37 3.49
C VAL A 156 -16.62 14.61 4.38
N PRO A 157 -16.56 15.84 3.82
CA PRO A 157 -16.86 17.06 4.59
C PRO A 157 -18.28 16.99 5.16
N GLN A 158 -18.39 16.98 6.49
CA GLN A 158 -19.67 17.07 7.19
C GLN A 158 -20.03 18.55 7.36
N PHE A 159 -21.24 18.93 6.96
CA PHE A 159 -21.80 20.26 7.21
C PHE A 159 -22.88 20.13 8.27
N GLU A 160 -22.83 20.98 9.30
CA GLU A 160 -23.91 21.17 10.28
C GLU A 160 -25.15 21.83 9.66
#